data_AF-A0A9Q8LEA3-F1
#
_entry.id   AF-A0A9Q8LEA3-F1
#
_cell.length_a   1.000
_cell.length_b   1.000
_cell.length_c   1.000
_cell.angle_alpha   90.00
_cell.angle_beta   90.00
_cell.angle_gamma   90.00
#
_symmetry.space_group_name_H-M   'P 1'
#
loop_
_entity.id
_entity.type
_entity.pdbx_description
1 polymer ?
#
loop_
_entity_poly.entity_id
_entity_poly.type
_entity_poly.pdbx_seq_one_letter_code
_entity_poly.pdbx_strand_id
1 'polypeptide(L)'
;MPSKRSAESTPQRGSKRLKEHTPEAKRARLYQAVDASRKEIRLLVVAAGAKDDPVRGTFRHVSLLDDPKPVFETISYVWGDPKLRATMFLHGLLIGIPKSSERVLRRMRHRHCQRK
;
A
#
# COMPACT_ATOMS: atom_id res chain seq x y z
N MET A 1 14.60 -10.57 -67.66
CA MET A 1 14.98 -9.41 -66.81
C MET A 1 13.70 -8.72 -66.35
N PRO A 2 13.49 -8.27 -65.09
CA PRO A 2 14.16 -8.55 -63.81
C PRO A 2 13.19 -8.95 -62.65
N SER A 3 13.76 -9.58 -61.62
CA SER A 3 13.54 -9.38 -60.16
C SER A 3 12.13 -9.14 -59.55
N LYS A 4 11.72 -9.97 -58.57
CA LYS A 4 11.67 -9.60 -57.13
C LYS A 4 11.25 -10.75 -56.19
N ARG A 5 11.73 -10.63 -54.95
CA ARG A 5 11.71 -11.54 -53.77
C ARG A 5 10.36 -11.57 -53.04
N SER A 6 10.12 -12.65 -52.26
CA SER A 6 9.38 -12.74 -50.98
C SER A 6 9.31 -14.24 -50.58
N ALA A 7 9.33 -14.73 -49.33
CA ALA A 7 9.34 -14.12 -48.01
C ALA A 7 9.94 -15.12 -46.98
N GLU A 8 10.60 -14.58 -45.97
CA GLU A 8 11.13 -15.25 -44.78
C GLU A 8 9.98 -15.52 -43.79
N SER A 9 9.95 -16.71 -43.17
CA SER A 9 8.94 -17.10 -42.17
C SER A 9 9.59 -17.34 -40.80
N THR A 10 9.29 -16.44 -39.87
CA THR A 10 9.68 -16.48 -38.46
C THR A 10 8.83 -17.47 -37.65
N PRO A 11 9.39 -18.28 -36.74
CA PRO A 11 8.60 -18.91 -35.69
C PRO A 11 8.58 -18.09 -34.40
N GLN A 12 7.37 -17.63 -34.09
CA GLN A 12 6.68 -17.54 -32.80
C GLN A 12 7.46 -17.27 -31.50
N ARG A 13 7.21 -16.04 -31.04
CA ARG A 13 7.27 -15.43 -29.71
C ARG A 13 6.81 -16.38 -28.57
N GLY A 14 7.77 -16.88 -27.80
CA GLY A 14 7.54 -17.44 -26.48
C GLY A 14 7.07 -16.36 -25.49
N SER A 15 5.86 -16.52 -24.98
CA SER A 15 5.23 -15.68 -23.96
C SER A 15 6.10 -15.60 -22.71
N LYS A 16 6.64 -14.41 -22.44
CA LYS A 16 7.37 -14.11 -21.20
C LYS A 16 6.41 -14.17 -20.02
N ARG A 17 6.53 -15.23 -19.20
CA ARG A 17 5.94 -15.30 -17.87
C ARG A 17 6.63 -14.27 -16.98
N LEU A 18 5.98 -13.14 -16.71
CA LEU A 18 6.46 -12.12 -15.77
C LEU A 18 6.54 -12.75 -14.37
N LYS A 19 7.77 -13.09 -13.94
CA LYS A 19 8.08 -13.40 -12.55
C LYS A 19 8.75 -12.17 -11.96
N GLU A 20 7.97 -11.27 -11.38
CA GLU A 20 8.51 -10.22 -10.52
C GLU A 20 7.83 -10.31 -9.16
N HIS A 21 8.37 -11.17 -8.30
CA HIS A 21 7.97 -11.28 -6.89
C HIS A 21 9.19 -11.07 -5.99
N THR A 22 9.87 -9.93 -6.14
CA THR A 22 10.84 -9.50 -5.13
C THR A 22 10.09 -8.66 -4.09
N PRO A 23 9.99 -9.10 -2.82
CA PRO A 23 9.28 -8.37 -1.76
C PRO A 23 9.87 -6.98 -1.49
N GLU A 24 11.14 -6.75 -1.84
CA GLU A 24 11.85 -5.48 -1.70
C GLU A 24 11.34 -4.41 -2.68
N ALA A 25 11.14 -4.75 -3.96
CA ALA A 25 10.54 -3.84 -4.94
C ALA A 25 9.10 -3.45 -4.55
N LYS A 26 8.37 -4.36 -3.93
CA LYS A 26 7.01 -4.10 -3.44
C LYS A 26 7.03 -3.18 -2.20
N ARG A 27 8.06 -3.28 -1.34
CA ARG A 27 8.28 -2.36 -0.20
C ARG A 27 8.68 -0.95 -0.66
N ALA A 28 9.52 -0.82 -1.68
CA ALA A 28 9.88 0.48 -2.24
C ALA A 28 8.66 1.25 -2.75
N ARG A 29 7.66 0.54 -3.28
CA ARG A 29 6.38 1.12 -3.72
C ARG A 29 5.42 1.49 -2.56
N LEU A 30 5.63 1.00 -1.34
CA LEU A 30 4.76 1.34 -0.20
C LEU A 30 4.93 2.80 0.24
N TYR A 31 6.15 3.32 0.16
CA TYR A 31 6.50 4.65 0.64
C TYR A 31 6.94 5.55 -0.51
N GLN A 32 6.05 5.77 -1.47
CA GLN A 32 6.25 6.78 -2.50
C GLN A 32 6.45 8.16 -1.86
N ALA A 33 7.27 8.99 -2.53
CA ALA A 33 7.50 10.37 -2.11
C ALA A 33 6.19 11.16 -2.13
N VAL A 34 6.07 12.13 -1.23
CA VAL A 34 4.94 13.07 -1.20
C VAL A 34 5.38 14.39 -1.83
N ASP A 35 4.51 15.00 -2.61
CA ASP A 35 4.77 16.32 -3.21
C ASP A 35 4.47 17.45 -2.20
N ALA A 36 5.53 18.14 -1.78
CA ALA A 36 5.44 19.26 -0.85
C ALA A 36 4.71 20.48 -1.45
N SER A 37 4.82 20.71 -2.75
CA SER A 37 4.16 21.84 -3.44
C SER A 37 2.64 21.67 -3.42
N ARG A 38 2.17 20.42 -3.53
CA ARG A 38 0.78 20.03 -3.42
C ARG A 38 0.33 19.78 -1.98
N LYS A 39 1.21 19.95 -0.97
CA LYS A 39 0.94 19.59 0.44
C LYS A 39 0.35 18.18 0.57
N GLU A 40 0.96 17.22 -0.12
CA GLU A 40 0.52 15.83 -0.08
C GLU A 40 0.85 15.16 1.25
N ILE A 41 -0.09 14.32 1.70
CA ILE A 41 0.08 13.45 2.85
C ILE A 41 -0.34 12.02 2.51
N ARG A 42 0.13 11.08 3.32
CA ARG A 42 -0.27 9.67 3.27
C ARG A 42 -1.26 9.39 4.38
N LEU A 43 -2.50 9.10 3.99
CA LEU A 43 -3.52 8.62 4.92
C LEU A 43 -3.45 7.10 5.00
N LEU A 44 -3.38 6.59 6.23
CA LEU A 44 -3.54 5.16 6.50
C LEU A 44 -5.03 4.84 6.57
N VAL A 45 -5.54 4.09 5.61
CA VAL A 45 -6.89 3.54 5.65
C VAL A 45 -6.83 2.20 6.37
N VAL A 46 -7.36 2.16 7.59
CA VAL A 46 -7.42 0.92 8.37
C VAL A 46 -8.68 0.17 7.98
N ALA A 47 -8.53 -1.10 7.58
CA ALA A 47 -9.67 -1.94 7.25
C ALA A 47 -10.45 -2.33 8.50
N ALA A 48 -11.77 -2.50 8.34
CA ALA A 48 -12.62 -3.08 9.37
C ALA A 48 -12.18 -4.51 9.75
N GLY A 49 -12.53 -4.94 10.95
CA GLY A 49 -12.26 -6.30 11.40
C GLY A 49 -12.70 -6.55 12.84
N ALA A 50 -12.85 -7.82 13.20
CA ALA A 50 -13.17 -8.25 14.56
C ALA A 50 -11.99 -8.02 15.52
N LYS A 51 -12.25 -8.15 16.83
CA LYS A 51 -11.28 -7.89 17.90
C LYS A 51 -9.99 -8.69 17.73
N ASP A 52 -10.05 -9.91 17.20
CA ASP A 52 -8.89 -10.81 17.09
C ASP A 52 -8.31 -10.87 15.67
N ASP A 53 -9.00 -10.31 14.67
CA ASP A 53 -8.51 -10.26 13.29
C ASP A 53 -7.20 -9.47 13.18
N PRO A 54 -6.26 -9.87 12.32
CA PRO A 54 -5.05 -9.08 12.08
C PRO A 54 -5.39 -7.67 11.59
N VAL A 55 -4.58 -6.67 12.00
CA VAL A 55 -4.75 -5.31 11.51
C VAL A 55 -4.32 -5.26 10.04
N ARG A 56 -5.17 -4.65 9.20
CA ARG A 56 -4.93 -4.49 7.77
C ARG A 56 -5.15 -3.04 7.37
N GLY A 57 -4.40 -2.57 6.39
CA GLY A 57 -4.63 -1.25 5.82
C GLY A 57 -3.96 -1.03 4.48
N THR A 58 -4.22 0.14 3.93
CA THR A 58 -3.63 0.66 2.69
C THR A 58 -3.27 2.13 2.89
N PHE A 59 -2.40 2.67 2.05
CA PHE A 59 -2.15 4.10 2.01
C PHE A 59 -2.95 4.73 0.88
N ARG A 60 -3.48 5.92 1.15
CA ARG A 60 -4.00 6.83 0.13
C ARG A 60 -3.13 8.08 0.14
N HIS A 61 -2.61 8.44 -1.02
CA HIS A 61 -2.01 9.76 -1.23
C HIS A 61 -3.15 10.74 -1.46
N VAL A 62 -3.17 11.82 -0.68
CA VAL A 62 -4.14 12.91 -0.82
C VAL A 62 -3.40 14.23 -0.70
N SER A 63 -3.90 15.27 -1.35
CA SER A 63 -3.42 16.63 -1.14
C SER A 63 -4.31 17.33 -0.12
N LEU A 64 -3.70 18.06 0.80
CA LEU A 64 -4.44 18.95 1.71
C LEU A 64 -5.09 20.14 0.99
N LEU A 65 -4.77 20.33 -0.30
CA LEU A 65 -5.32 21.36 -1.18
C LEU A 65 -6.45 20.83 -2.08
N ASP A 66 -6.77 19.54 -2.05
CA ASP A 66 -7.86 18.96 -2.86
C ASP A 66 -9.22 19.58 -2.49
N ASP A 67 -10.13 19.65 -3.47
CA ASP A 67 -11.52 20.06 -3.30
C ASP A 67 -12.46 18.94 -3.82
N PRO A 68 -13.33 18.35 -2.98
CA PRO A 68 -13.50 18.66 -1.55
C PRO A 68 -12.29 18.25 -0.72
N LYS A 69 -12.07 18.99 0.38
CA LYS A 69 -10.97 18.71 1.32
C LYS A 69 -11.01 17.25 1.81
N PRO A 70 -9.86 16.58 1.92
CA PRO A 70 -9.83 15.21 2.40
C PRO A 70 -10.28 15.14 3.87
N VAL A 71 -11.18 14.22 4.16
CA VAL A 71 -11.64 13.94 5.53
C VAL A 71 -10.73 12.88 6.14
N PHE A 72 -10.18 13.17 7.31
CA PHE A 72 -9.38 12.23 8.08
C PHE A 72 -9.45 12.56 9.57
N GLU A 73 -8.96 11.64 10.37
CA GLU A 73 -8.88 11.77 11.83
C GLU A 73 -7.43 11.55 12.27
N THR A 74 -7.03 12.27 13.31
CA THR A 74 -5.72 12.16 13.91
C THR A 74 -5.82 11.39 15.23
N ILE A 75 -4.74 10.69 15.57
CA ILE A 75 -4.66 9.93 16.81
C ILE A 75 -3.43 10.37 17.60
N SER A 76 -3.62 10.58 18.89
CA SER A 76 -2.54 10.84 19.84
C SER A 76 -2.43 9.64 20.76
N TYR A 77 -1.24 9.05 20.86
CA TYR A 77 -0.99 7.88 21.69
C TYR A 77 0.45 7.89 22.21
N VAL A 78 0.74 7.15 23.29
CA VAL A 78 2.10 7.01 23.81
C VAL A 78 2.84 5.91 23.05
N TRP A 79 4.10 6.16 22.68
CA TRP A 79 4.92 5.26 21.85
C TRP A 79 5.21 3.93 22.55
N GLY A 80 5.25 3.91 23.89
CA GLY A 80 5.51 2.71 24.68
C GLY A 80 6.93 2.16 24.48
N ASP A 81 7.11 0.86 24.74
CA ASP A 81 8.39 0.17 24.53
C ASP A 81 8.62 -0.12 23.02
N PRO A 82 9.65 0.45 22.38
CA PRO A 82 9.94 0.24 20.97
C PRO A 82 10.44 -1.17 20.64
N LYS A 83 10.90 -1.94 21.63
CA LYS A 83 11.33 -3.34 21.45
C LYS A 83 10.16 -4.29 21.28
N LEU A 84 8.98 -3.92 21.79
CA LEU A 84 7.76 -4.71 21.61
C LEU A 84 7.21 -4.52 20.20
N ARG A 85 7.35 -5.55 19.38
CA ARG A 85 6.87 -5.57 17.99
C ARG A 85 5.55 -6.32 17.87
N ALA A 86 4.77 -5.90 16.89
CA ALA A 86 3.60 -6.59 16.37
C ALA A 86 3.64 -6.54 14.84
N THR A 87 2.69 -7.19 14.18
CA THR A 87 2.61 -7.20 12.71
C THR A 87 1.27 -6.69 12.21
N MET A 88 1.28 -6.10 11.02
CA MET A 88 0.07 -5.74 10.29
C MET A 88 0.24 -6.01 8.80
N PHE A 89 -0.87 -6.13 8.08
CA PHE A 89 -0.85 -6.18 6.61
C PHE A 89 -1.03 -4.79 6.03
N LEU A 90 -0.09 -4.34 5.21
CA LEU A 90 -0.17 -3.08 4.47
C LEU A 90 -0.07 -3.38 2.97
N HIS A 91 -1.10 -3.07 2.19
CA HIS A 91 -1.21 -3.51 0.78
C HIS A 91 -0.97 -5.03 0.59
N GLY A 92 -1.44 -5.83 1.55
CA GLY A 92 -1.26 -7.28 1.58
C GLY A 92 0.17 -7.73 1.95
N LEU A 93 1.09 -6.83 2.25
CA LEU A 93 2.42 -7.15 2.76
C LEU A 93 2.43 -7.17 4.29
N LEU A 94 3.03 -8.22 4.86
CA LEU A 94 3.25 -8.29 6.30
C LEU A 94 4.42 -7.37 6.70
N ILE A 95 4.14 -6.40 7.56
CA ILE A 95 5.13 -5.44 8.07
C ILE A 95 5.16 -5.48 9.60
N GLY A 96 6.33 -5.22 10.17
CA GLY A 96 6.53 -5.15 11.62
C GLY A 96 6.38 -3.73 12.13
N ILE A 97 5.48 -3.50 13.08
CA ILE A 97 5.20 -2.20 13.70
C ILE A 97 5.39 -2.27 15.23
N PRO A 98 5.52 -1.15 15.94
CA PRO A 98 5.46 -1.14 17.40
C PRO A 98 4.11 -1.68 17.90
N LYS A 99 4.13 -2.44 19.00
CA LYS A 99 2.92 -3.02 19.60
C LYS A 99 1.93 -1.95 20.09
N SER A 100 2.43 -0.78 20.50
CA SER A 100 1.60 0.38 20.84
C SER A 100 0.79 0.88 19.64
N SER A 101 1.45 1.08 18.49
CA SER A 101 0.80 1.49 17.24
C SER A 101 -0.25 0.47 16.81
N GLU A 102 0.06 -0.83 16.87
CA GLU A 102 -0.88 -1.91 16.54
C GLU A 102 -2.16 -1.84 17.39
N ARG A 103 -2.00 -1.68 18.71
CA ARG A 103 -3.12 -1.59 19.64
C ARG A 103 -4.03 -0.40 19.35
N VAL A 104 -3.44 0.75 18.98
CA VAL A 104 -4.20 1.96 18.66
C VAL A 104 -4.93 1.77 17.34
N LEU A 105 -4.25 1.28 16.29
CA LEU A 105 -4.89 0.98 15.01
C LEU A 105 -6.05 -0.01 15.18
N ARG A 106 -5.90 -1.03 16.03
CA ARG A 106 -6.95 -1.99 16.35
C ARG A 106 -8.20 -1.33 16.96
N ARG A 107 -8.02 -0.32 17.81
CA ARG A 107 -9.12 0.46 18.43
C ARG A 107 -9.79 1.40 17.44
N MET A 108 -9.06 1.90 16.45
CA MET A 108 -9.60 2.75 15.39
C MET A 108 -10.41 1.96 14.35
N ARG A 109 -10.34 0.62 14.35
CA ARG A 109 -11.14 -0.19 13.44
C ARG A 109 -12.62 -0.15 13.81
N HIS A 110 -13.44 0.08 12.80
CA HIS A 110 -14.84 -0.29 12.88
C HIS A 110 -15.00 -1.81 12.75
N ARG A 111 -15.99 -2.35 13.44
CA ARG A 111 -16.21 -3.80 13.51
C ARG A 111 -16.76 -4.39 12.22
N HIS A 112 -17.53 -3.62 11.45
CA HIS A 112 -18.35 -4.15 10.35
C HIS A 112 -18.31 -3.35 9.03
N CYS A 113 -17.82 -2.11 9.01
CA CYS A 113 -17.79 -1.29 7.81
C CYS A 113 -16.49 -0.48 7.70
N GLN A 114 -15.98 -0.27 6.48
CA GLN A 114 -14.93 0.72 6.28
C GLN A 114 -15.55 2.11 6.41
N ARG A 115 -14.83 3.02 7.08
CA ARG A 115 -15.27 4.41 7.26
C ARG A 115 -15.25 5.11 5.90
N LYS A 116 -16.35 5.80 5.56
CA LYS A 116 -16.49 6.56 4.30
C LYS A 116 -15.60 7.81 4.32
#